data_AF-A0A1H7UCS4-F1
#
_entry.id   AF-A0A1H7UCS4-F1
#
_cell.length_a   1.000
_cell.length_b   1.000
_cell.length_c   1.000
_cell.angle_alpha   90.00
_cell.angle_beta   90.00
_cell.angle_gamma   90.00
#
_symmetry.space_group_name_H-M   'P 1'
#
loop_
_entity.id
_entity.type
_entity.pdbx_description
1 polymer ?
#
loop_
_entity_poly.entity_id
_entity_poly.type
_entity_poly.pdbx_seq_one_letter_code
_entity_poly.pdbx_strand_id
1 'polypeptide(L)'
;MHPINIEIIFIMKKYMSTKVLLLIVLFINALVIISNFIYVTPSIVLKSEPFSKERTDDVEEIKALEAIVAKGWATGDARMMASAYTDDADYVTFNGEWLKGKQAIIDTHQSLFDGVLKGSSLADREIKAIRFLTENVALVHVTGSVKQKWREKPAKSRKSIQTLVAIKKDGIWKFATFHNTRVSRISLWDAIIMSFK
;
A
#
# COMPACT_ATOMS: atom_id res chain seq x y z
N MET A 1 -48.38 24.42 15.21
CA MET A 1 -47.54 23.20 15.26
C MET A 1 -48.46 22.00 15.26
N HIS A 2 -48.40 21.14 14.24
CA HIS A 2 -49.35 20.04 14.05
C HIS A 2 -49.13 18.92 15.12
N PRO A 3 -50.17 18.48 15.84
CA PRO A 3 -50.10 17.46 16.90
C PRO A 3 -49.60 16.08 16.44
N ILE A 4 -49.61 15.81 15.13
CA ILE A 4 -49.20 14.56 14.50
C ILE A 4 -47.72 14.22 14.77
N ASN A 5 -46.83 15.22 14.89
CA ASN A 5 -45.40 14.97 15.09
C ASN A 5 -45.04 14.48 16.51
N ILE A 6 -45.82 14.85 17.53
CA ILE A 6 -45.55 14.44 18.93
C ILE A 6 -45.98 12.98 19.16
N GLU A 7 -47.08 12.59 18.52
CA GLU A 7 -47.64 11.25 18.63
C GLU A 7 -46.74 10.20 17.96
N ILE A 8 -46.19 10.50 16.79
CA ILE A 8 -45.23 9.63 16.09
C ILE A 8 -43.95 9.42 16.91
N ILE A 9 -43.40 10.46 17.53
CA ILE A 9 -42.20 10.37 18.38
C ILE A 9 -42.46 9.52 19.63
N PHE A 10 -43.63 9.66 20.24
CA PHE A 10 -44.03 8.87 21.41
C PHE A 10 -44.26 7.40 21.05
N ILE A 11 -44.84 7.12 19.88
CA ILE A 11 -44.98 5.77 19.32
C ILE A 11 -43.59 5.17 19.04
N MET A 12 -42.69 5.88 18.37
CA MET A 12 -41.34 5.36 18.09
C MET A 12 -40.56 5.02 19.38
N LYS A 13 -40.68 5.85 20.44
CA LYS A 13 -40.11 5.57 21.77
C LYS A 13 -40.80 4.40 22.49
N LYS A 14 -42.10 4.18 22.25
CA LYS A 14 -42.90 3.10 22.86
C LYS A 14 -42.66 1.73 22.19
N TYR A 15 -42.26 1.69 20.92
CA TYR A 15 -42.20 0.46 20.13
C TYR A 15 -40.80 -0.07 19.79
N MET A 16 -39.72 0.70 19.97
CA MET A 16 -38.35 0.17 19.84
C MET A 16 -37.70 -0.04 21.20
N SER A 17 -37.71 -1.29 21.67
CA SER A 17 -36.88 -1.68 22.82
C SER A 17 -35.39 -1.51 22.48
N THR A 18 -34.54 -1.34 23.50
CA THR A 18 -33.07 -1.29 23.36
C THR A 18 -32.51 -2.48 22.55
N LYS A 19 -33.15 -3.65 22.66
CA LYS A 19 -32.80 -4.86 21.88
C LYS A 19 -33.05 -4.67 20.39
N VAL A 20 -34.18 -4.07 20.00
CA VAL A 20 -34.51 -3.79 18.59
C VAL A 20 -33.54 -2.77 18.01
N LEU A 21 -33.22 -1.71 18.77
CA LEU A 21 -32.23 -0.71 18.35
C LEU A 21 -30.85 -1.33 18.14
N LEU A 22 -30.40 -2.19 19.07
CA LEU A 22 -29.13 -2.90 18.94
C LEU A 22 -29.09 -3.79 17.69
N LEU A 23 -30.17 -4.53 17.40
CA LEU A 23 -30.27 -5.35 16.19
C LEU A 23 -30.18 -4.52 14.91
N ILE A 24 -30.83 -3.35 14.88
CA ILE A 24 -30.74 -2.43 13.74
C ILE A 24 -29.30 -1.93 13.56
N VAL A 25 -28.62 -1.53 14.63
CA VAL A 25 -27.22 -1.07 14.56
C VAL A 25 -26.29 -2.19 14.08
N LEU A 26 -26.44 -3.40 14.59
CA LEU A 26 -25.65 -4.55 14.14
C LEU A 26 -25.92 -4.89 12.67
N PHE A 27 -27.18 -4.81 12.24
CA PHE A 27 -27.56 -5.03 10.85
C PHE A 27 -26.96 -3.97 9.91
N ILE A 28 -27.04 -2.69 10.26
CA ILE A 28 -26.43 -1.60 9.49
C ILE A 28 -24.91 -1.80 9.41
N ASN A 29 -24.24 -2.12 10.53
CA ASN A 29 -22.81 -2.41 10.54
C ASN A 29 -22.47 -3.59 9.63
N ALA A 30 -23.27 -4.66 9.65
CA ALA A 30 -23.09 -5.80 8.76
C ALA A 30 -23.22 -5.40 7.28
N LEU A 31 -24.21 -4.57 6.93
CA LEU A 31 -24.37 -4.05 5.57
C LEU A 31 -23.15 -3.21 5.13
N VAL A 32 -22.67 -2.31 5.98
CA VAL A 32 -21.46 -1.51 5.71
C VAL A 32 -20.27 -2.44 5.49
N ILE A 33 -20.05 -3.43 6.36
CA ILE A 33 -18.97 -4.41 6.22
C ILE A 33 -19.08 -5.16 4.89
N ILE A 34 -20.26 -5.72 4.58
CA ILE A 34 -20.49 -6.46 3.33
C ILE A 34 -20.23 -5.58 2.11
N SER A 35 -20.70 -4.33 2.13
CA SER A 35 -20.52 -3.40 1.01
C SER A 35 -19.06 -3.04 0.71
N ASN A 36 -18.14 -3.19 1.67
CA ASN A 36 -16.69 -3.05 1.44
C ASN A 36 -16.08 -4.22 0.63
N PHE A 37 -16.79 -5.35 0.51
CA PHE A 37 -16.36 -6.51 -0.27
C PHE A 37 -17.14 -6.70 -1.57
N ILE A 38 -18.15 -5.88 -1.83
CA ILE A 38 -18.82 -5.76 -3.13
C ILE A 38 -18.07 -4.71 -3.92
N TYR A 39 -17.59 -5.04 -5.11
CA TYR A 39 -16.77 -4.14 -5.92
C TYR A 39 -17.51 -3.68 -7.17
N VAL A 40 -17.46 -2.37 -7.44
CA VAL A 40 -18.14 -1.76 -8.60
C VAL A 40 -17.22 -1.54 -9.80
N THR A 41 -15.90 -1.71 -9.64
CA THR A 41 -14.92 -1.68 -10.73
C THR A 41 -14.42 -3.08 -11.07
N PRO A 42 -13.97 -3.37 -12.30
CA PRO A 42 -13.32 -4.64 -12.63
C PRO A 42 -12.04 -4.88 -11.83
N SER A 43 -11.51 -6.10 -11.89
CA SER A 43 -10.20 -6.42 -11.33
C SER A 43 -9.11 -5.64 -12.05
N ILE A 44 -8.16 -5.10 -11.27
CA ILE A 44 -7.03 -4.34 -11.82
C ILE A 44 -6.01 -5.30 -12.44
N VAL A 45 -5.69 -5.08 -13.71
CA VAL A 45 -4.60 -5.77 -14.41
C VAL A 45 -3.41 -4.83 -14.49
N LEU A 46 -2.30 -5.24 -13.85
CA LEU A 46 -1.05 -4.47 -13.89
C LEU A 46 -0.23 -4.90 -15.11
N LYS A 47 0.20 -3.93 -15.90
CA LYS A 47 1.02 -4.15 -17.08
C LYS A 47 2.44 -4.54 -16.69
N SER A 48 3.12 -5.25 -17.59
CA SER A 48 4.57 -5.49 -17.54
C SER A 48 5.16 -5.12 -18.90
N GLU A 49 6.40 -4.66 -18.90
CA GLU A 49 7.18 -4.35 -20.11
C GLU A 49 8.45 -5.20 -20.14
N PRO A 50 8.93 -5.63 -21.32
CA PRO A 50 10.18 -6.35 -21.43
C PRO A 50 11.35 -5.46 -21.00
N PHE A 51 12.37 -6.06 -20.36
CA PHE A 51 13.58 -5.34 -19.99
C PHE A 51 14.46 -5.07 -21.21
N SER A 52 15.26 -4.00 -21.13
CA SER A 52 16.22 -3.66 -22.18
C SER A 52 17.23 -4.78 -22.38
N LYS A 53 17.44 -5.16 -23.65
CA LYS A 53 18.49 -6.12 -24.05
C LYS A 53 19.85 -5.46 -24.26
N GLU A 54 19.89 -4.14 -24.38
CA GLU A 54 21.11 -3.35 -24.62
C GLU A 54 21.74 -2.84 -23.33
N ARG A 55 21.00 -2.89 -22.21
CA ARG A 55 21.39 -2.37 -20.89
C ARG A 55 21.25 -3.45 -19.82
N THR A 56 21.65 -4.68 -20.14
CA THR A 56 21.46 -5.86 -19.26
C THR A 56 22.13 -5.68 -17.91
N ASP A 57 23.34 -5.13 -17.88
CA ASP A 57 24.10 -4.98 -16.63
C ASP A 57 23.41 -3.97 -15.70
N ASP A 58 22.97 -2.83 -16.24
CA ASP A 58 22.20 -1.85 -15.46
C ASP A 58 20.85 -2.41 -14.97
N VAL A 59 20.20 -3.26 -15.78
CA VAL A 59 18.97 -3.96 -15.39
C VAL A 59 19.23 -4.89 -14.19
N GLU A 60 20.34 -5.64 -14.21
CA GLU A 60 20.71 -6.54 -13.11
C GLU A 60 21.13 -5.75 -11.85
N GLU A 61 21.83 -4.63 -11.99
CA GLU A 61 22.15 -3.74 -10.87
C GLU A 61 20.89 -3.17 -10.22
N ILE A 62 19.90 -2.73 -11.00
CA ILE A 62 18.61 -2.25 -10.49
C ILE A 62 17.82 -3.37 -9.81
N LYS A 63 17.83 -4.59 -10.37
CA LYS A 63 17.25 -5.78 -9.71
C LYS A 63 17.93 -6.09 -8.38
N ALA A 64 19.25 -5.91 -8.30
CA ALA A 64 20.01 -6.12 -7.07
C ALA A 64 19.59 -5.14 -5.97
N LEU A 65 19.24 -3.89 -6.30
CA LEU A 65 18.68 -2.94 -5.34
C LEU A 65 17.36 -3.45 -4.73
N GLU A 66 16.47 -3.99 -5.54
CA GLU A 66 15.22 -4.60 -5.06
C GLU A 66 15.47 -5.82 -4.16
N ALA A 67 16.48 -6.63 -4.49
CA ALA A 67 16.90 -7.76 -3.67
C ALA A 67 17.46 -7.31 -2.30
N ILE A 68 18.23 -6.21 -2.26
CA ILE A 68 18.72 -5.60 -1.02
C ILE A 68 17.54 -5.14 -0.15
N VAL A 69 16.55 -4.46 -0.73
CA VAL A 69 15.34 -4.02 -0.01
C VAL A 69 14.58 -5.22 0.55
N ALA A 70 14.38 -6.27 -0.25
CA ALA A 70 13.69 -7.48 0.18
C ALA A 70 14.43 -8.19 1.33
N LYS A 71 15.76 -8.26 1.25
CA LYS A 71 16.61 -8.86 2.28
C LYS A 71 16.56 -8.06 3.57
N GLY A 72 16.80 -6.75 3.52
CA GLY A 72 16.76 -5.87 4.69
C GLY A 72 15.42 -5.94 5.40
N TRP A 73 14.31 -5.98 4.66
CA TRP A 73 12.98 -6.17 5.24
C TRP A 73 12.85 -7.53 5.95
N ALA A 74 13.21 -8.62 5.27
CA ALA A 74 13.07 -9.97 5.83
C ALA A 74 13.94 -10.20 7.08
N THR A 75 15.07 -9.50 7.18
CA THR A 75 15.96 -9.55 8.36
C THR A 75 15.63 -8.48 9.40
N GLY A 76 14.69 -7.57 9.13
CA GLY A 76 14.38 -6.43 10.01
C GLY A 76 15.53 -5.41 10.14
N ASP A 77 16.39 -5.34 9.12
CA ASP A 77 17.54 -4.43 9.05
C ASP A 77 17.19 -3.23 8.16
N ALA A 78 16.79 -2.13 8.81
CA ALA A 78 16.44 -0.90 8.11
C ALA A 78 17.65 -0.22 7.44
N ARG A 79 18.87 -0.42 7.95
CA ARG A 79 20.09 0.15 7.34
C ARG A 79 20.45 -0.59 6.05
N MET A 80 20.36 -1.92 6.04
CA MET A 80 20.51 -2.71 4.82
C MET A 80 19.46 -2.30 3.79
N MET A 81 18.19 -2.21 4.18
CA MET A 81 17.12 -1.76 3.28
C MET A 81 17.42 -0.36 2.73
N ALA A 82 17.76 0.59 3.59
CA ALA A 82 18.03 1.97 3.20
C ALA A 82 19.32 2.15 2.38
N SER A 83 20.22 1.16 2.39
CA SER A 83 21.44 1.17 1.57
C SER A 83 21.15 1.15 0.06
N ALA A 84 19.96 0.71 -0.35
CA ALA A 84 19.52 0.77 -1.75
C ALA A 84 19.14 2.18 -2.22
N TYR A 85 19.01 3.14 -1.29
CA TYR A 85 18.53 4.49 -1.56
C TYR A 85 19.67 5.53 -1.56
N THR A 86 19.44 6.66 -2.21
CA THR A 86 20.32 7.85 -2.09
C THR A 86 20.18 8.48 -0.71
N ASP A 87 21.15 9.31 -0.30
CA ASP A 87 21.12 9.97 1.01
C ASP A 87 19.95 10.95 1.16
N ASP A 88 19.52 11.53 0.04
CA ASP A 88 18.44 12.52 -0.12
C ASP A 88 17.11 11.92 -0.61
N ALA A 89 16.95 10.59 -0.58
CA ALA A 89 15.81 9.93 -1.20
C ALA A 89 14.44 10.35 -0.64
N ASP A 90 13.44 10.45 -1.52
CA ASP A 90 12.05 10.70 -1.17
C ASP A 90 11.26 9.38 -1.09
N TYR A 91 10.81 9.00 0.10
CA TYR A 91 10.08 7.76 0.34
C TYR A 91 8.65 8.06 0.80
N VAL A 92 7.67 7.77 -0.07
CA VAL A 92 6.24 7.92 0.22
C VAL A 92 5.64 6.54 0.51
N THR A 93 5.19 6.35 1.74
CA THR A 93 4.57 5.11 2.19
C THR A 93 3.16 4.94 1.61
N PHE A 94 2.58 3.76 1.77
CA PHE A 94 1.25 3.46 1.24
C PHE A 94 0.11 4.31 1.84
N ASN A 95 0.33 4.92 3.00
CA ASN A 95 -0.61 5.81 3.69
C ASN A 95 -0.27 7.29 3.48
N GLY A 96 0.64 7.60 2.55
CA GLY A 96 0.97 8.98 2.17
C GLY A 96 1.95 9.68 3.11
N GLU A 97 2.57 8.98 4.06
CA GLU A 97 3.64 9.55 4.86
C GLU A 97 4.89 9.72 3.99
N TRP A 98 5.45 10.94 3.99
CA TRP A 98 6.63 11.28 3.21
C TRP A 98 7.86 11.38 4.12
N LEU A 99 8.76 10.41 3.96
CA LEU A 99 10.05 10.37 4.63
C LEU A 99 11.10 10.99 3.70
N LYS A 100 11.84 11.98 4.21
CA LYS A 100 12.87 12.70 3.44
C LYS A 100 14.26 12.30 3.90
N GLY A 101 15.03 11.73 2.98
CA GLY A 101 16.40 11.30 3.19
C GLY A 101 16.52 9.92 3.84
N LYS A 102 17.69 9.32 3.65
CA LYS A 102 18.01 7.95 4.07
C LYS A 102 17.83 7.72 5.57
N GLN A 103 18.18 8.69 6.40
CA GLN A 103 18.08 8.56 7.85
C GLN A 103 16.61 8.44 8.31
N ALA A 104 15.70 9.24 7.75
CA ALA A 104 14.27 9.13 8.03
C ALA A 104 13.70 7.76 7.60
N ILE A 105 14.16 7.22 6.48
CA ILE A 105 13.80 5.86 6.04
C ILE A 105 14.26 4.83 7.07
N ILE A 106 15.50 4.92 7.56
CA ILE A 106 16.06 4.01 8.56
C ILE A 106 15.26 4.07 9.86
N ASP A 107 15.06 5.25 10.43
CA ASP A 107 14.46 5.41 11.76
C ASP A 107 13.01 4.92 11.77
N THR A 108 12.22 5.30 10.76
CA THR A 108 10.83 4.86 10.64
C THR A 108 10.74 3.35 10.42
N HIS A 109 11.54 2.78 9.51
CA HIS A 109 11.46 1.34 9.23
C HIS A 109 12.00 0.50 10.38
N GLN A 110 13.04 0.94 11.09
CA GLN A 110 13.55 0.21 12.24
C GLN A 110 12.50 0.16 13.35
N SER A 111 11.85 1.29 13.66
CA SER A 111 10.74 1.31 14.62
C SER A 111 9.61 0.34 14.21
N LEU A 112 9.27 0.28 12.92
CA LEU A 112 8.27 -0.66 12.41
C LEU A 112 8.74 -2.11 12.53
N PHE A 113 10.00 -2.42 12.20
CA PHE A 113 10.57 -3.76 12.29
C PHE A 113 10.73 -4.25 13.74
N ASP A 114 10.93 -3.34 14.69
CA ASP A 114 10.95 -3.66 16.12
C ASP A 114 9.54 -3.86 16.67
N GLY A 115 8.53 -3.24 16.05
CA GLY A 115 7.12 -3.30 16.43
C GLY A 115 6.25 -4.10 15.45
N VAL A 116 5.33 -3.41 14.78
CA VAL A 116 4.19 -4.01 14.05
C VAL A 116 4.57 -4.82 12.80
N LEU A 117 5.79 -4.68 12.30
CA LEU A 117 6.34 -5.42 11.15
C LEU A 117 7.35 -6.49 11.57
N LYS A 118 7.54 -6.74 12.87
CA LYS A 118 8.53 -7.70 13.36
C LYS A 118 8.36 -9.10 12.78
N GLY A 119 9.37 -9.54 12.03
CA GLY A 119 9.42 -10.84 11.34
C GLY A 119 8.55 -10.91 10.08
N SER A 120 7.94 -9.80 9.64
CA SER A 120 7.26 -9.76 8.35
C SER A 120 8.25 -9.87 7.19
N SER A 121 7.75 -10.25 6.01
CA SER A 121 8.55 -10.30 4.78
C SER A 121 7.81 -9.68 3.61
N LEU A 122 8.54 -9.45 2.51
CA LEU A 122 7.96 -9.03 1.25
C LEU A 122 7.65 -10.27 0.40
N ALA A 123 6.42 -10.35 -0.11
CA ALA A 123 5.93 -11.43 -0.96
C ALA A 123 5.34 -10.85 -2.26
N ASP A 124 5.08 -11.72 -3.25
CA ASP A 124 4.56 -11.35 -4.57
C ASP A 124 5.36 -10.22 -5.24
N ARG A 125 6.68 -10.19 -4.99
CA ARG A 125 7.55 -9.11 -5.44
C ARG A 125 7.94 -9.35 -6.89
N GLU A 126 7.66 -8.40 -7.77
CA GLU A 126 7.91 -8.51 -9.21
C GLU A 126 8.25 -7.14 -9.79
N ILE A 127 9.37 -7.04 -10.50
CA ILE A 127 9.68 -5.84 -11.30
C ILE A 127 8.87 -5.93 -12.59
N LYS A 128 7.91 -5.02 -12.75
CA LYS A 128 7.00 -4.99 -13.90
C LYS A 128 7.63 -4.31 -15.12
N ALA A 129 8.46 -3.29 -14.89
CA ALA A 129 9.11 -2.55 -15.96
C ALA A 129 10.33 -1.79 -15.43
N ILE A 130 11.37 -1.67 -16.28
CA ILE A 130 12.49 -0.75 -16.11
C ILE A 130 12.62 0.03 -17.42
N ARG A 131 12.42 1.35 -17.35
CA ARG A 131 12.53 2.25 -18.50
C ARG A 131 13.62 3.28 -18.24
N PHE A 132 14.71 3.18 -18.98
CA PHE A 132 15.78 4.17 -18.96
C PHE A 132 15.28 5.48 -19.57
N LEU A 133 15.33 6.57 -18.80
CA LEU A 133 14.97 7.93 -19.25
C LEU A 133 16.20 8.65 -19.82
N THR A 134 17.36 8.34 -19.26
CA THR A 134 18.68 8.78 -19.72
C THR A 134 19.69 7.64 -19.48
N GLU A 135 20.97 7.86 -19.75
CA GLU A 135 22.04 6.90 -19.41
C GLU A 135 22.09 6.59 -17.91
N ASN A 136 21.78 7.59 -17.07
CA ASN A 136 21.97 7.54 -15.62
C ASN A 136 20.66 7.67 -14.81
N VAL A 137 19.50 7.59 -15.46
CA VAL A 137 18.18 7.67 -14.80
C VAL A 137 17.25 6.60 -15.37
N ALA A 138 16.63 5.82 -14.49
CA ALA A 138 15.66 4.80 -14.87
C ALA A 138 14.38 4.90 -14.03
N LEU A 139 13.23 4.78 -14.69
CA LEU A 139 11.92 4.63 -14.06
C LEU A 139 11.62 3.14 -13.86
N VAL A 140 11.27 2.76 -12.64
CA VAL A 140 11.04 1.36 -12.26
C VAL A 140 9.63 1.22 -11.69
N HIS A 141 8.92 0.17 -12.12
CA HIS A 141 7.66 -0.23 -11.51
C HIS A 141 7.80 -1.61 -10.87
N VAL A 142 7.42 -1.71 -9.60
CA VAL A 142 7.52 -2.94 -8.82
C VAL A 142 6.18 -3.22 -8.16
N THR A 143 5.75 -4.48 -8.14
CA THR A 143 4.65 -4.92 -7.29
C THR A 143 5.17 -5.65 -6.09
N GLY A 144 4.42 -5.63 -5.00
CA GLY A 144 4.72 -6.44 -3.83
C GLY A 144 3.65 -6.34 -2.76
N SER A 145 3.72 -7.26 -1.81
CA SER A 145 2.81 -7.37 -0.67
C SER A 145 3.60 -7.58 0.61
N VAL A 146 3.20 -6.94 1.70
CA VAL A 146 3.73 -7.28 3.03
C VAL A 146 3.04 -8.56 3.51
N LYS A 147 3.83 -9.59 3.80
CA LYS A 147 3.40 -10.85 4.41
C LYS A 147 3.75 -10.86 5.89
N GLN A 148 2.73 -10.96 6.73
CA GLN A 148 2.93 -11.08 8.18
C GLN A 148 3.48 -12.46 8.54
N LYS A 149 4.35 -12.55 9.56
CA LYS A 149 5.01 -13.80 9.96
C LYS A 149 4.06 -14.95 10.25
N TRP A 150 2.86 -14.65 10.77
CA TRP A 150 1.85 -15.64 11.15
C TRP A 150 0.90 -16.01 10.01
N ARG A 151 1.15 -15.54 8.78
CA ARG A 151 0.34 -15.85 7.61
C ARG A 151 1.14 -16.60 6.55
N GLU A 152 0.54 -17.63 5.99
CA GLU A 152 1.11 -18.37 4.86
C GLU A 152 1.19 -17.50 3.59
N LYS A 153 0.14 -16.69 3.35
CA LYS A 153 0.02 -15.81 2.19
C LYS A 153 -0.27 -14.36 2.62
N PRO A 154 0.22 -13.35 1.88
CA PRO A 154 -0.12 -11.97 2.15
C PRO A 154 -1.63 -11.73 1.96
N ALA A 155 -2.18 -10.77 2.72
CA ALA A 155 -3.56 -10.34 2.50
C ALA A 155 -3.67 -9.64 1.14
N LYS A 156 -4.73 -9.93 0.35
CA LYS A 156 -4.94 -9.28 -0.95
C LYS A 156 -4.93 -7.75 -0.87
N SER A 157 -5.46 -7.18 0.23
CA SER A 157 -5.47 -5.74 0.51
C SER A 157 -4.08 -5.12 0.75
N ARG A 158 -3.04 -5.94 0.93
CA ARG A 158 -1.64 -5.48 1.08
C ARG A 158 -0.89 -5.42 -0.23
N LYS A 159 -1.46 -5.94 -1.33
CA LYS A 159 -0.85 -5.84 -2.66
C LYS A 159 -0.72 -4.38 -3.04
N SER A 160 0.44 -4.01 -3.53
CA SER A 160 0.77 -2.64 -3.90
C SER A 160 1.53 -2.59 -5.22
N ILE A 161 1.47 -1.44 -5.86
CA ILE A 161 2.36 -1.05 -6.95
C ILE A 161 3.22 0.12 -6.46
N GLN A 162 4.49 0.07 -6.81
CA GLN A 162 5.51 1.03 -6.45
C GLN A 162 6.05 1.67 -7.73
N THR A 163 6.21 2.99 -7.71
CA THR A 163 6.95 3.73 -8.72
C THR A 163 8.24 4.22 -8.07
N LEU A 164 9.38 3.87 -8.68
CA LEU A 164 10.70 4.28 -8.22
C LEU A 164 11.45 4.96 -9.36
N VAL A 165 12.35 5.86 -8.99
CA VAL A 165 13.38 6.38 -9.90
C VAL A 165 14.72 5.91 -9.36
N ALA A 166 15.45 5.15 -10.17
CA ALA A 166 16.84 4.82 -9.92
C ALA A 166 17.74 5.86 -10.62
N ILE A 167 18.80 6.28 -9.96
CA ILE A 167 19.83 7.15 -10.52
C ILE A 167 21.20 6.50 -10.38
N LYS A 168 22.06 6.68 -11.39
CA LYS A 168 23.46 6.23 -11.37
C LYS A 168 24.36 7.41 -11.03
N LYS A 169 25.12 7.31 -9.95
CA LYS A 169 26.16 8.28 -9.56
C LYS A 169 27.45 7.50 -9.31
N ASP A 170 28.56 7.99 -9.85
CA ASP A 170 29.88 7.35 -9.73
C ASP A 170 29.87 5.86 -10.10
N GLY A 171 29.11 5.52 -11.14
CA GLY A 171 28.96 4.15 -11.61
C GLY A 171 28.03 3.25 -10.79
N ILE A 172 27.39 3.76 -9.73
CA ILE A 172 26.56 2.97 -8.82
C ILE A 172 25.10 3.42 -8.90
N TRP A 173 24.19 2.48 -9.15
CA TRP A 173 22.75 2.74 -9.06
C TRP A 173 22.25 2.80 -7.62
N LYS A 174 21.33 3.73 -7.36
CA LYS A 174 20.52 3.83 -6.12
C LYS A 174 19.12 4.32 -6.45
N PHE A 175 18.15 4.00 -5.61
CA PHE A 175 16.81 4.60 -5.69
C PHE A 175 16.82 6.01 -5.10
N ALA A 176 16.46 6.99 -5.92
CA ALA A 176 16.24 8.37 -5.49
C ALA A 176 14.81 8.58 -4.95
N THR A 177 13.85 7.75 -5.36
CA THR A 177 12.49 7.83 -4.84
C THR A 177 11.82 6.47 -4.78
N PHE A 178 10.85 6.39 -3.87
CA PHE A 178 9.88 5.32 -3.75
C PHE A 178 8.51 5.94 -3.48
N HIS A 179 7.52 5.60 -4.29
CA HIS A 179 6.13 5.95 -4.05
C HIS A 179 5.28 4.68 -4.13
N ASN A 180 4.48 4.41 -3.10
CA ASN A 180 3.76 3.15 -2.98
C ASN A 180 2.26 3.36 -2.88
N THR A 181 1.49 2.62 -3.68
CA THR A 181 0.03 2.72 -3.71
C THR A 181 -0.59 1.33 -3.58
N ARG A 182 -1.60 1.18 -2.72
CA ARG A 182 -2.35 -0.08 -2.62
C ARG A 182 -3.10 -0.34 -3.92
N VAL A 183 -3.04 -1.58 -4.38
CA VAL A 183 -3.85 -2.04 -5.51
C VAL A 183 -5.21 -2.43 -4.95
N SER A 184 -6.13 -1.47 -4.94
CA SER A 184 -7.50 -1.63 -4.43
C SER A 184 -8.53 -1.32 -5.52
N ARG A 185 -9.61 -2.11 -5.54
CA ARG A 185 -10.80 -1.83 -6.33
C ARG A 185 -11.70 -0.86 -5.57
N ILE A 186 -12.56 -0.13 -6.28
CA ILE A 186 -13.59 0.70 -5.65
C ILE A 186 -14.70 -0.23 -5.17
N SER A 187 -14.95 -0.24 -3.87
CA SER A 187 -16.07 -0.97 -3.28
C SER A 187 -17.39 -0.23 -3.47
N LEU A 188 -18.52 -0.92 -3.27
CA LEU A 188 -19.84 -0.31 -3.26
C LEU A 188 -19.91 0.78 -2.18
N TRP A 189 -19.30 0.54 -1.02
CA TRP A 189 -19.21 1.55 0.03
C TRP A 189 -18.44 2.80 -0.40
N ASP A 190 -17.27 2.63 -1.02
CA ASP A 190 -16.47 3.75 -1.53
C ASP A 190 -17.28 4.57 -2.53
N ALA A 191 -17.99 3.91 -3.45
CA ALA A 191 -18.83 4.57 -4.44
C ALA A 191 -19.99 5.34 -3.80
N ILE A 192 -20.62 4.78 -2.76
CA ILE A 192 -21.66 5.46 -1.98
C ILE A 192 -21.08 6.73 -1.35
N ILE A 193 -19.96 6.62 -0.63
CA ILE A 193 -19.32 7.78 0.02
C ILE A 193 -18.89 8.85 -0.98
N MET A 194 -18.30 8.46 -2.12
CA MET A 194 -17.90 9.38 -3.17
C MET A 194 -19.08 10.16 -3.79
N SER A 195 -20.31 9.67 -3.67
CA SER A 195 -21.50 10.33 -4.21
C SER A 195 -22.03 11.46 -3.32
N PHE A 196 -21.67 11.47 -2.03
CA PHE A 196 -22.10 12.48 -1.04
C PHE A 196 -21.14 13.68 -0.95
N LYS A 197 -20.66 14.20 -2.08
CA LYS A 197 -19.84 15.41 -2.11
C LYS A 197 -20.54 16.61 -1.45
#